data_AF-A0AAU0KH96-F1
#
_entry.id   AF-A0AAU0KH96-F1
#
_cell.length_a   1.000
_cell.length_b   1.000
_cell.length_c   1.000
_cell.angle_alpha   90.00
_cell.angle_beta   90.00
_cell.angle_gamma   90.00
#
_symmetry.space_group_name_H-M   'P 1'
#
loop_
_entity.id
_entity.type
_entity.pdbx_description
1 polymer ?
#
loop_
_entity_poly.entity_id
_entity_poly.type
_entity_poly.pdbx_seq_one_letter_code
_entity_poly.pdbx_strand_id
1 'polypeptide(L)'
;MAIPPQMLTQVLRTPKTQDVTESPIVRAIILSDASNAAKLVDSLEQSQTLEAYNARRILCLFEADAVSHLLAKLGTAGLNARKEGLEILWALLAAEEAWTVRETLSAVKSDLDKLLDDTRPLPDNMPEYIERDVRGRICDLAFIVISQLVNREYDQSLFRSLDDRGRNEEIRRFKARGIPLNIA
;
A
#
# COMPACT_ATOMS: atom_id res chain seq x y z
N MET A 1 -11.59 12.43 -14.90
CA MET A 1 -12.99 12.80 -14.57
C MET A 1 -13.36 12.12 -13.26
N ALA A 2 -13.91 12.86 -12.29
CA ALA A 2 -14.24 12.28 -10.99
C ALA A 2 -15.36 11.23 -11.11
N ILE A 3 -15.10 9.99 -10.66
CA ILE A 3 -16.15 8.95 -10.59
C ILE A 3 -17.29 9.42 -9.66
N PRO A 4 -18.56 9.29 -10.08
CA PRO A 4 -19.72 9.51 -9.20
C PRO A 4 -19.75 8.51 -8.04
N PRO A 5 -20.00 8.93 -6.79
CA PRO A 5 -19.97 8.03 -5.62
C PRO A 5 -20.89 6.81 -5.75
N GLN A 6 -22.10 6.98 -6.27
CA GLN A 6 -23.07 5.89 -6.46
C GLN A 6 -22.58 4.83 -7.44
N MET A 7 -21.87 5.25 -8.50
CA MET A 7 -21.29 4.36 -9.49
C MET A 7 -20.14 3.54 -8.88
N LEU A 8 -19.29 4.17 -8.07
CA LEU A 8 -18.23 3.48 -7.35
C LEU A 8 -18.81 2.42 -6.39
N THR A 9 -19.82 2.77 -5.59
CA THR A 9 -20.49 1.82 -4.70
C THR A 9 -21.10 0.64 -5.46
N GLN A 10 -21.72 0.89 -6.61
CA GLN A 10 -22.29 -0.18 -7.44
C GLN A 10 -21.21 -1.16 -7.92
N VAL A 11 -20.10 -0.65 -8.43
CA VAL A 11 -18.97 -1.47 -8.91
C VAL A 11 -18.35 -2.27 -7.77
N LEU A 12 -18.17 -1.66 -6.60
CA LEU A 12 -17.55 -2.34 -5.45
C LEU A 12 -18.42 -3.45 -4.88
N ARG A 13 -19.73 -3.43 -5.14
CA ARG A 13 -20.68 -4.49 -4.75
C ARG A 13 -20.82 -5.61 -5.78
N THR A 14 -20.03 -5.61 -6.86
CA THR A 14 -20.00 -6.71 -7.83
C THR A 14 -19.74 -8.05 -7.11
N PRO A 15 -20.60 -9.07 -7.26
CA PRO A 15 -20.43 -10.35 -6.58
C PRO A 15 -19.10 -11.01 -6.95
N LYS A 16 -18.50 -11.78 -6.02
CA LYS A 16 -17.23 -12.50 -6.27
C LYS A 16 -17.27 -13.47 -7.44
N THR A 17 -18.46 -13.91 -7.85
CA THR A 17 -18.67 -14.77 -9.02
C THR A 17 -18.47 -14.05 -10.36
N GLN A 18 -18.37 -12.71 -10.34
CA GLN A 18 -18.11 -11.88 -11.50
C GLN A 18 -16.75 -11.21 -11.36
N ASP A 19 -16.04 -11.03 -12.47
CA ASP A 19 -14.79 -10.29 -12.45
C ASP A 19 -15.06 -8.78 -12.49
N VAL A 20 -14.81 -8.10 -11.38
CA VAL A 20 -14.93 -6.65 -11.29
C VAL A 20 -13.93 -5.93 -12.21
N THR A 21 -12.78 -6.53 -12.52
CA THR A 21 -11.72 -5.90 -13.35
C THR A 21 -12.09 -5.83 -14.83
N GLU A 22 -13.02 -6.68 -15.27
CA GLU A 22 -13.58 -6.68 -16.63
C GLU A 22 -14.75 -5.68 -16.79
N SER A 23 -15.18 -5.04 -15.70
CA SER A 23 -16.25 -4.04 -15.76
C SER A 23 -15.86 -2.87 -16.68
N PRO A 24 -16.69 -2.51 -17.67
CA PRO A 24 -16.44 -1.34 -18.52
C PRO A 24 -16.32 -0.04 -17.72
N ILE A 25 -17.02 0.06 -16.59
CA ILE A 25 -16.93 1.22 -15.69
C ILE A 25 -15.53 1.31 -15.10
N VAL A 26 -14.97 0.17 -14.66
CA VAL A 26 -13.60 0.13 -14.12
C VAL A 26 -12.62 0.60 -15.18
N ARG A 27 -12.65 -0.02 -16.36
CA ARG A 27 -11.68 0.26 -17.44
C ARG A 27 -11.80 1.66 -18.03
N ALA A 28 -13.03 2.12 -18.30
CA ALA A 28 -13.24 3.38 -19.02
C ALA A 28 -13.30 4.61 -18.11
N ILE A 29 -13.72 4.46 -16.85
CA ILE A 29 -14.01 5.59 -15.96
C ILE A 29 -13.08 5.61 -14.74
N ILE A 30 -12.88 4.45 -14.10
CA ILE A 30 -12.08 4.42 -12.86
C ILE A 30 -10.60 4.54 -13.17
N LEU A 31 -10.10 3.69 -14.06
CA LEU A 31 -8.67 3.63 -14.41
C LEU A 31 -8.22 4.77 -15.34
N SER A 32 -9.15 5.50 -15.96
CA SER A 32 -8.81 6.64 -16.83
C SER A 32 -8.36 7.90 -16.10
N ASP A 33 -8.36 7.88 -14.76
CA ASP A 33 -7.91 9.00 -13.93
C ASP A 33 -7.30 8.46 -12.64
N ALA A 34 -5.97 8.57 -12.54
CA ALA A 34 -5.15 8.11 -11.43
C ALA A 34 -5.61 8.64 -10.05
N SER A 35 -6.24 9.82 -10.00
CA SER A 35 -6.75 10.40 -8.76
C SER A 35 -7.88 9.58 -8.12
N ASN A 36 -8.53 8.72 -8.90
CA ASN A 36 -9.57 7.83 -8.40
C ASN A 36 -9.04 6.73 -7.46
N ALA A 37 -7.74 6.42 -7.49
CA ALA A 37 -7.13 5.51 -6.54
C ALA A 37 -7.38 5.95 -5.08
N ALA A 38 -7.32 7.26 -4.81
CA ALA A 38 -7.61 7.80 -3.48
C ALA A 38 -9.04 7.50 -2.98
N LYS A 39 -10.02 7.38 -3.88
CA LYS A 39 -11.42 7.10 -3.52
C LYS A 39 -11.64 5.64 -3.13
N LEU A 40 -10.83 4.73 -3.66
CA LEU A 40 -10.91 3.30 -3.38
C LEU A 40 -10.35 2.97 -1.99
N VAL A 41 -9.44 3.79 -1.46
CA VAL A 41 -8.83 3.60 -0.15
C VAL A 41 -9.85 3.54 0.98
N ASP A 42 -10.92 4.36 0.93
CA ASP A 42 -11.95 4.36 1.97
C ASP A 42 -12.65 3.00 2.12
N SER A 43 -12.71 2.22 1.04
CA SER A 43 -13.29 0.88 1.05
C SER A 43 -12.38 -0.15 1.74
N LEU A 44 -11.07 0.13 1.83
CA LEU A 44 -10.09 -0.76 2.48
C LEU A 44 -10.17 -0.70 4.01
N GLU A 45 -10.87 0.29 4.59
CA GLU A 45 -11.07 0.36 6.04
C GLU A 45 -11.80 -0.87 6.59
N GLN A 46 -12.64 -1.49 5.76
CA GLN A 46 -13.45 -2.65 6.09
C GLN A 46 -12.89 -3.91 5.40
N SER A 47 -11.65 -4.29 5.76
CA SER A 47 -10.81 -5.33 5.10
C SER A 47 -11.50 -6.65 4.72
N GLN A 48 -12.55 -7.05 5.45
CA GLN A 48 -13.28 -8.32 5.25
C GLN A 48 -14.56 -8.19 4.40
N THR A 49 -14.81 -7.03 3.82
CA THR A 49 -16.01 -6.80 2.97
C THR A 49 -15.77 -7.16 1.51
N LEU A 50 -16.87 -7.33 0.77
CA LEU A 50 -16.84 -7.48 -0.68
C LEU A 50 -16.26 -6.23 -1.34
N GLU A 51 -16.61 -5.06 -0.83
CA GLU A 51 -16.13 -3.77 -1.30
C GLU A 51 -14.61 -3.64 -1.14
N ALA A 52 -14.04 -4.01 0.02
CA ALA A 52 -12.58 -4.03 0.20
C ALA A 52 -11.90 -5.04 -0.73
N TYR A 53 -12.49 -6.23 -0.92
CA TYR A 53 -11.99 -7.22 -1.87
C TYR A 53 -11.93 -6.68 -3.30
N ASN A 54 -13.02 -6.08 -3.78
CA ASN A 54 -13.08 -5.51 -5.13
C ASN A 54 -12.20 -4.26 -5.26
N ALA A 55 -12.14 -3.41 -4.23
CA ALA A 55 -11.29 -2.22 -4.21
C ALA A 55 -9.81 -2.58 -4.36
N ARG A 56 -9.32 -3.61 -3.64
CA ARG A 56 -7.94 -4.13 -3.81
C ARG A 56 -7.67 -4.54 -5.25
N ARG A 57 -8.56 -5.32 -5.85
CA ARG A 57 -8.41 -5.80 -7.23
C ARG A 57 -8.32 -4.65 -8.23
N ILE A 58 -9.20 -3.66 -8.09
CA ILE A 58 -9.20 -2.48 -8.96
C ILE A 58 -7.94 -1.64 -8.74
N LEU A 59 -7.55 -1.45 -7.47
CA LEU A 59 -6.37 -0.67 -7.11
C LEU A 59 -5.09 -1.26 -7.73
N CYS A 60 -4.97 -2.59 -7.82
CA CYS A 60 -3.84 -3.25 -8.48
C CYS A 60 -3.83 -3.13 -10.01
N LEU A 61 -4.84 -2.53 -10.64
CA LEU A 61 -4.86 -2.28 -12.09
C LEU A 61 -4.39 -0.87 -12.46
N PHE A 62 -4.19 0.01 -11.48
CA PHE A 62 -3.59 1.31 -11.75
C PHE A 62 -2.11 1.14 -12.12
N GLU A 63 -1.55 2.20 -12.70
CA GLU A 63 -0.12 2.30 -12.99
C GLU A 63 0.59 3.15 -11.92
N ALA A 64 1.90 3.37 -12.10
CA ALA A 64 2.73 4.09 -11.13
C ALA A 64 2.26 5.54 -10.85
N ASP A 65 1.58 6.18 -11.80
CA ASP A 65 1.06 7.55 -11.67
C ASP A 65 0.00 7.71 -10.56
N ALA A 66 -0.71 6.63 -10.22
CA ALA A 66 -1.68 6.59 -9.12
C ALA A 66 -1.08 6.56 -7.72
N VAL A 67 0.22 6.24 -7.60
CA VAL A 67 0.89 6.07 -6.30
C VAL A 67 0.83 7.36 -5.47
N SER A 68 0.97 8.52 -6.09
CA SER A 68 0.89 9.82 -5.40
C SER A 68 -0.47 10.03 -4.73
N HIS A 69 -1.55 9.71 -5.42
CA HIS A 69 -2.91 9.82 -4.91
C HIS A 69 -3.22 8.76 -3.86
N LEU A 70 -2.75 7.53 -4.06
CA LEU A 70 -2.86 6.44 -3.09
C LEU A 70 -2.21 6.84 -1.77
N LEU A 71 -0.92 7.22 -1.78
CA LEU A 71 -0.18 7.49 -0.54
C LEU A 71 -0.64 8.74 0.19
N ALA A 72 -0.98 9.80 -0.54
CA ALA A 72 -1.55 11.00 0.07
C ALA A 72 -2.80 10.66 0.91
N LYS A 73 -3.64 9.76 0.41
CA LYS A 73 -4.82 9.29 1.13
C LYS A 73 -4.46 8.36 2.29
N LEU A 74 -3.56 7.40 2.10
CA LEU A 74 -3.09 6.49 3.16
C LEU A 74 -2.51 7.23 4.37
N GLY A 75 -1.84 8.37 4.14
CA GLY A 75 -1.29 9.22 5.20
C GLY A 75 -2.32 9.73 6.21
N THR A 76 -3.62 9.66 5.89
CA THR A 76 -4.74 10.03 6.79
C THR A 76 -5.72 8.87 7.05
N ALA A 77 -5.53 7.73 6.39
CA ALA A 77 -6.40 6.57 6.52
C ALA A 77 -6.21 5.83 7.85
N GLY A 78 -7.16 4.97 8.19
CA GLY A 78 -7.13 4.03 9.30
C GLY A 78 -6.19 2.85 9.07
N LEU A 79 -6.10 1.98 10.08
CA LEU A 79 -5.08 0.92 10.14
C LEU A 79 -5.21 -0.11 9.02
N ASN A 80 -6.44 -0.56 8.72
CA ASN A 80 -6.69 -1.55 7.67
C ASN A 80 -6.32 -1.00 6.30
N ALA A 81 -6.77 0.22 5.99
CA ALA A 81 -6.47 0.86 4.73
C ALA A 81 -4.95 1.10 4.55
N ARG A 82 -4.23 1.52 5.60
CA ARG A 82 -2.76 1.66 5.55
C ARG A 82 -2.06 0.33 5.28
N LYS A 83 -2.45 -0.74 5.96
CA LYS A 83 -1.88 -2.08 5.72
C LYS A 83 -2.11 -2.53 4.28
N GLU A 84 -3.37 -2.57 3.84
CA GLU A 84 -3.71 -3.05 2.49
C GLU A 84 -3.13 -2.12 1.42
N GLY A 85 -3.14 -0.81 1.65
CA GLY A 85 -2.55 0.18 0.76
C GLY A 85 -1.04 0.03 0.58
N LEU A 86 -0.31 -0.41 1.60
CA LEU A 86 1.13 -0.73 1.48
C LEU A 86 1.36 -1.99 0.64
N GLU A 87 0.51 -3.00 0.75
CA GLU A 87 0.56 -4.19 -0.11
C GLU A 87 0.25 -3.84 -1.57
N ILE A 88 -0.71 -2.93 -1.79
CA ILE A 88 -1.05 -2.39 -3.11
C ILE A 88 0.10 -1.57 -3.68
N LEU A 89 0.75 -0.71 -2.88
CA LEU A 89 1.94 0.04 -3.30
C LEU A 89 3.01 -0.91 -3.84
N TRP A 90 3.27 -2.02 -3.14
CA TRP A 90 4.20 -3.04 -3.62
C TRP A 90 3.73 -3.62 -4.97
N ALA A 91 2.46 -4.01 -5.08
CA ALA A 91 1.93 -4.59 -6.32
C ALA A 91 2.03 -3.64 -7.53
N LEU A 92 1.82 -2.34 -7.32
CA LEU A 92 1.93 -1.31 -8.36
C LEU A 92 3.36 -1.10 -8.86
N LEU A 93 4.36 -1.27 -7.99
CA LEU A 93 5.74 -0.89 -8.29
C LEU A 93 6.71 -2.07 -8.42
N ALA A 94 6.33 -3.29 -8.03
CA ALA A 94 7.24 -4.44 -8.01
C ALA A 94 7.76 -4.84 -9.41
N ALA A 95 6.94 -4.65 -10.44
CA ALA A 95 7.28 -4.95 -11.82
C ALA A 95 7.90 -3.75 -12.57
N GLU A 96 7.88 -2.56 -11.97
CA GLU A 96 8.38 -1.34 -12.58
C GLU A 96 9.91 -1.32 -12.66
N GLU A 97 10.42 -0.49 -13.57
CA GLU A 97 11.84 -0.21 -13.69
C GLU A 97 12.36 0.53 -12.45
N ALA A 98 13.61 0.26 -12.08
CA ALA A 98 14.21 0.81 -10.85
C ALA A 98 14.18 2.35 -10.83
N TRP A 99 14.32 3.00 -11.99
CA TRP A 99 14.25 4.46 -12.10
C TRP A 99 12.84 4.99 -11.83
N THR A 100 11.78 4.33 -12.36
CA THR A 100 10.38 4.67 -12.13
C THR A 100 10.01 4.55 -10.66
N VAL A 101 10.42 3.44 -10.03
CA VAL A 101 10.20 3.21 -8.60
C VAL A 101 10.84 4.34 -7.78
N ARG A 102 12.07 4.71 -8.10
CA ARG A 102 12.80 5.78 -7.41
C ARG A 102 12.13 7.13 -7.55
N GLU A 103 11.81 7.54 -8.78
CA GLU A 103 11.14 8.80 -9.05
C GLU A 103 9.80 8.88 -8.30
N THR A 104 9.00 7.80 -8.40
CA THR A 104 7.70 7.70 -7.76
C THR A 104 7.81 7.82 -6.24
N LEU A 105 8.68 7.02 -5.60
CA LEU A 105 8.87 7.05 -4.15
C LEU A 105 9.44 8.38 -3.64
N SER A 106 10.25 9.07 -4.45
CA SER A 106 10.78 10.40 -4.14
C SER A 106 9.69 11.47 -4.12
N ALA A 107 8.78 11.43 -5.11
CA ALA A 107 7.68 12.38 -5.22
C ALA A 107 6.71 12.31 -4.04
N VAL A 108 6.60 11.14 -3.40
CA VAL A 108 5.66 10.85 -2.30
C VAL A 108 6.35 10.70 -0.94
N LYS A 109 7.61 11.13 -0.82
CA LYS A 109 8.43 10.97 0.38
C LYS A 109 7.72 11.45 1.66
N SER A 110 7.06 12.60 1.61
CA SER A 110 6.37 13.17 2.77
C SER A 110 5.23 12.30 3.28
N ASP A 111 4.55 11.58 2.39
CA ASP A 111 3.46 10.68 2.75
C ASP A 111 3.98 9.32 3.23
N LEU A 112 5.08 8.84 2.64
CA LEU A 112 5.81 7.67 3.14
C LEU A 112 6.34 7.89 4.56
N ASP A 113 6.87 9.09 4.86
CA ASP A 113 7.35 9.42 6.20
C ASP A 113 6.24 9.27 7.25
N LYS A 114 4.98 9.62 6.93
CA LYS A 114 3.83 9.43 7.83
C LYS A 114 3.55 7.95 8.12
N LEU A 115 3.81 7.06 7.17
CA LEU A 115 3.65 5.61 7.34
C LEU A 115 4.83 5.02 8.12
N LEU A 116 6.04 5.52 7.88
CA LEU A 116 7.26 5.14 8.61
C LEU A 116 7.26 5.63 10.08
N ASP A 117 6.47 6.65 10.40
CA ASP A 117 6.26 7.13 11.77
C ASP A 117 5.09 6.44 12.50
N ASP A 118 4.34 5.59 11.81
CA ASP A 118 3.15 4.94 12.36
C ASP A 118 3.52 3.67 13.16
N THR A 119 3.70 3.84 14.47
CA THR A 119 4.07 2.76 15.38
C THR A 119 2.89 1.88 15.81
N ARG A 120 1.68 2.11 15.28
CA ARG A 120 0.52 1.30 15.65
C ARG A 120 0.69 -0.14 15.16
N PRO A 121 0.24 -1.14 15.93
CA PRO A 121 0.35 -2.55 15.53
C PRO A 121 -0.48 -2.80 14.27
N LEU A 122 -0.01 -3.72 13.42
CA LEU A 122 -0.77 -4.15 12.26
C LEU A 122 -2.11 -4.77 12.69
N PRO A 123 -3.20 -4.50 11.96
CA PRO A 123 -4.49 -5.12 12.25
C PRO A 123 -4.40 -6.64 12.08
N ASP A 124 -4.90 -7.32 13.10
CA ASP A 124 -4.81 -8.75 13.25
C ASP A 124 -6.07 -9.45 12.75
N ASN A 125 -5.90 -10.33 11.76
CA ASN A 125 -6.97 -11.17 11.23
C ASN A 125 -6.69 -12.67 11.46
N MET A 126 -5.58 -13.03 12.13
CA MET A 126 -5.23 -14.43 12.33
C MET A 126 -5.88 -14.98 13.60
N PRO A 127 -6.25 -16.27 13.60
CA PRO A 127 -6.76 -16.92 14.80
C PRO A 127 -5.76 -16.89 15.96
N GLU A 128 -6.24 -16.65 17.17
CA GLU A 128 -5.43 -16.51 18.40
C GLU A 128 -4.58 -17.74 18.75
N TYR A 129 -4.92 -18.91 18.21
CA TYR A 129 -4.25 -20.18 18.49
C TYR A 129 -2.94 -20.40 17.72
N ILE A 130 -2.57 -19.49 16.81
CA ILE A 130 -1.30 -19.57 16.08
C ILE A 130 -0.24 -18.79 16.88
N GLU A 131 0.77 -19.49 17.37
CA GLU A 131 1.94 -18.89 18.00
C GLU A 131 2.65 -17.95 17.01
N ARG A 132 3.06 -16.78 17.50
CA ARG A 132 3.55 -15.69 16.66
C ARG A 132 4.96 -15.33 17.04
N ASP A 133 5.85 -15.51 16.07
CA ASP A 133 7.24 -15.09 16.25
C ASP A 133 7.40 -13.57 16.19
N VAL A 134 6.55 -12.83 15.44
CA VAL A 134 6.64 -11.36 15.33
C VAL A 134 5.26 -10.70 15.10
N ARG A 135 4.87 -9.73 15.95
CA ARG A 135 3.79 -8.78 15.67
C ARG A 135 4.39 -7.51 15.05
N GLY A 136 4.19 -7.30 13.75
CA GLY A 136 4.68 -6.10 13.05
C GLY A 136 3.81 -4.86 13.29
N ARG A 137 4.40 -3.68 13.11
CA ARG A 137 3.72 -2.37 13.11
C ARG A 137 3.58 -1.83 11.68
N ILE A 138 2.79 -0.78 11.49
CA ILE A 138 2.65 -0.14 10.16
C ILE A 138 4.00 0.37 9.66
N CYS A 139 4.80 1.00 10.52
CA CYS A 139 6.14 1.46 10.18
C CYS A 139 7.08 0.33 9.75
N ASP A 140 6.94 -0.87 10.35
CA ASP A 140 7.74 -2.05 10.00
C ASP A 140 7.35 -2.57 8.61
N LEU A 141 6.04 -2.64 8.31
CA LEU A 141 5.54 -3.02 6.99
C LEU A 141 5.96 -2.02 5.91
N ALA A 142 5.81 -0.72 6.19
CA ALA A 142 6.22 0.34 5.27
C ALA A 142 7.71 0.25 4.96
N PHE A 143 8.55 0.06 5.97
CA PHE A 143 9.99 -0.10 5.78
C PHE A 143 10.34 -1.32 4.91
N ILE A 144 9.72 -2.47 5.16
CA ILE A 144 9.94 -3.70 4.38
C ILE A 144 9.53 -3.48 2.91
N VAL A 145 8.31 -2.97 2.67
CA VAL A 145 7.79 -2.75 1.32
C VAL A 145 8.72 -1.81 0.54
N ILE A 146 9.09 -0.67 1.12
CA ILE A 146 9.96 0.31 0.44
C ILE A 146 11.35 -0.31 0.20
N SER A 147 11.90 -1.05 1.17
CA SER A 147 13.22 -1.68 1.03
C SER A 147 13.24 -2.74 -0.09
N GLN A 148 12.18 -3.53 -0.24
CA GLN A 148 12.03 -4.50 -1.32
C GLN A 148 11.83 -3.84 -2.69
N LEU A 149 11.10 -2.72 -2.74
CA LEU A 149 10.91 -1.95 -3.96
C LEU A 149 12.23 -1.32 -4.44
N VAL A 150 13.06 -0.83 -3.51
CA VAL A 150 14.34 -0.19 -3.85
C VAL A 150 15.44 -1.23 -4.11
N ASN A 151 15.43 -2.35 -3.39
CA ASN A 151 16.37 -3.45 -3.53
C ASN A 151 15.60 -4.78 -3.58
N ARG A 152 15.51 -5.38 -4.77
CA ARG A 152 14.80 -6.66 -4.99
C ARG A 152 15.41 -7.84 -4.22
N GLU A 153 16.69 -7.74 -3.82
CA GLU A 153 17.39 -8.75 -3.03
C GLU A 153 17.29 -8.51 -1.51
N TYR A 154 16.54 -7.50 -1.08
CA TYR A 154 16.40 -7.17 0.34
C TYR A 154 15.80 -8.34 1.14
N ASP A 155 16.61 -8.88 2.05
CA ASP A 155 16.18 -9.89 3.02
C ASP A 155 15.65 -9.24 4.30
N GLN A 156 14.35 -9.41 4.53
CA GLN A 156 13.66 -8.91 5.72
C GLN A 156 13.95 -9.72 6.99
N SER A 157 14.57 -10.90 6.90
CA SER A 157 14.77 -11.82 8.04
C SER A 157 15.60 -11.18 9.15
N LEU A 158 16.68 -10.48 8.79
CA LEU A 158 17.49 -9.74 9.75
C LEU A 158 16.65 -8.68 10.47
N PHE A 159 15.91 -7.85 9.73
CA PHE A 159 15.08 -6.81 10.32
C PHE A 159 13.99 -7.38 11.23
N ARG A 160 13.34 -8.48 10.84
CA ARG A 160 12.32 -9.16 11.63
C ARG A 160 12.87 -9.77 12.93
N SER A 161 14.14 -10.17 12.95
CA SER A 161 14.81 -10.71 14.13
C SER A 161 15.17 -9.67 15.20
N LEU A 162 15.18 -8.38 14.84
CA LEU A 162 15.47 -7.29 15.76
C LEU A 162 14.33 -7.08 16.76
N ASP A 163 14.64 -6.54 17.92
CA ASP A 163 13.63 -6.00 18.84
C ASP A 163 13.06 -4.66 18.31
N ASP A 164 12.03 -4.12 18.98
CA ASP A 164 11.42 -2.84 18.59
C ASP A 164 12.44 -1.69 18.52
N ARG A 165 13.43 -1.69 19.43
CA ARG A 165 14.47 -0.67 19.46
C ARG A 165 15.36 -0.76 18.22
N GLY A 166 15.81 -1.96 17.87
CA GLY A 166 16.61 -2.22 16.68
C GLY A 166 15.85 -1.86 15.41
N ARG A 167 14.58 -2.26 15.29
CA ARG A 167 13.72 -1.89 14.16
C ARG A 167 13.56 -0.37 14.02
N ASN A 168 13.29 0.32 15.13
CA ASN A 168 13.17 1.79 15.12
C ASN A 168 14.46 2.48 14.67
N GLU A 169 15.61 1.97 15.09
CA GLU A 169 16.90 2.52 14.69
C GLU A 169 17.18 2.33 13.19
N GLU A 170 16.84 1.17 12.63
CA GLU A 170 16.96 0.93 11.18
C GLU A 170 16.03 1.83 10.38
N ILE A 171 14.77 1.97 10.80
CA ILE A 171 13.81 2.92 10.17
C ILE A 171 14.34 4.35 10.26
N ARG A 172 14.88 4.77 11.41
CA ARG A 172 15.46 6.11 11.59
C ARG A 172 16.64 6.34 10.66
N ARG A 173 17.55 5.37 10.53
CA ARG A 173 18.71 5.43 9.62
C ARG A 173 18.26 5.50 8.16
N PHE A 174 17.26 4.71 7.80
CA PHE A 174 16.65 4.73 6.47
C PHE A 174 16.09 6.10 6.11
N LYS A 175 15.30 6.71 7.01
CA LYS A 175 14.78 8.07 6.84
C LYS A 175 15.91 9.12 6.73
N ALA A 176 16.95 9.00 7.55
CA ALA A 176 18.06 9.95 7.60
C ALA A 176 18.96 9.92 6.35
N ARG A 177 19.15 8.73 5.76
CA ARG A 177 19.89 8.57 4.50
C ARG A 177 19.09 9.05 3.27
N GLY A 178 17.78 9.23 3.44
CA GLY A 178 16.84 9.30 2.32
C GLY A 178 16.60 7.92 1.73
N ILE A 179 15.50 7.77 1.00
CA ILE A 179 15.28 6.58 0.16
C ILE A 179 16.53 6.44 -0.71
N PRO A 180 17.24 5.29 -0.72
CA PRO A 180 18.49 5.19 -1.44
C PRO A 180 18.23 5.19 -2.95
N LEU A 181 18.18 6.38 -3.55
CA LEU A 181 17.95 6.61 -4.99
C LEU A 181 19.23 6.44 -5.83
N ASN A 182 20.39 6.23 -5.19
CA ASN A 182 21.73 6.30 -5.79
C ASN A 182 22.47 4.96 -5.84
N ILE A 183 21.80 3.86 -6.20
CA ILE A 183 22.52 2.61 -6.53
C ILE A 183 22.36 2.38 -8.03
N ALA A 184 23.44 2.55 -8.79
CA ALA A 184 23.47 2.35 -10.23
C ALA A 184 23.07 0.91 -10.61
#